data_AF-A0A3P7LPZ6-F1
#
_entry.id   AF-A0A3P7LPZ6-F1
#
_cell.length_a   1.000
_cell.length_b   1.000
_cell.length_c   1.000
_cell.angle_alpha   90.00
_cell.angle_beta   90.00
_cell.angle_gamma   90.00
#
_symmetry.space_group_name_H-M   'P 1'
#
loop_
_entity.id
_entity.type
_entity.pdbx_description
1 polymer ?
#
loop_
_entity_poly.entity_id
_entity_poly.type
_entity_poly.pdbx_seq_one_letter_code
_entity_poly.pdbx_strand_id
1 'polypeptide(L)' 'NLMRSGEVDMRSQHAACPLLIGIKWAANKWFHERGQEWRRRCGLNQFDQERYVGDLGAPEP' A
#
# COMPACT_ATOMS: atom_id res chain seq x y z
N ASN A 1 0.69 -1.64 -1.92
CA ASN A 1 1.22 -2.45 -3.03
C ASN A 1 2.25 -1.72 -3.86
N LEU A 2 2.14 -0.40 -4.02
CA LEU A 2 3.18 0.40 -4.65
C LEU A 2 4.03 1.11 -3.59
N MET A 3 5.30 1.34 -3.91
CA MET A 3 6.16 2.32 -3.24
C MET A 3 5.64 3.74 -3.54
N ARG A 4 6.17 4.76 -2.85
CA ARG A 4 5.77 6.15 -3.13
C ARG A 4 6.18 6.64 -4.52
N SER A 5 7.21 6.04 -5.11
CA SER A 5 7.61 6.26 -6.49
C SER A 5 6.58 5.75 -7.51
N GLY A 6 5.55 5.01 -7.07
CA GLY A 6 4.61 4.31 -7.95
C GLY A 6 5.13 2.96 -8.44
N GLU A 7 6.37 2.60 -8.14
CA GLU A 7 6.94 1.29 -8.47
C GLU A 7 6.33 0.19 -7.60
N VAL A 8 6.31 -1.04 -8.10
CA VAL A 8 5.76 -2.19 -7.38
C VAL A 8 6.61 -2.50 -6.15
N ASP A 9 5.96 -2.58 -4.98
CA ASP A 9 6.60 -3.08 -3.77
C ASP A 9 6.51 -4.61 -3.72
N MET A 10 7.62 -5.28 -4.01
CA MET A 10 7.71 -6.75 -4.02
C MET A 10 7.36 -7.38 -2.67
N ARG A 11 7.48 -6.64 -1.55
CA ARG A 11 7.08 -7.12 -0.22
C ARG A 11 5.57 -7.28 -0.06
N SER A 12 4.78 -6.66 -0.96
CA SER A 12 3.32 -6.74 -0.95
C SER A 12 2.76 -7.95 -1.71
N GLN A 13 3.63 -8.76 -2.32
CA GLN A 13 3.24 -10.00 -2.97
C GLN A 13 2.59 -10.94 -1.94
N HIS A 14 1.40 -11.45 -2.26
CA HIS A 14 0.68 -12.37 -1.39
C HIS A 14 -0.14 -13.36 -2.20
N ALA A 15 -0.46 -14.48 -1.57
CA ALA A 15 -1.33 -15.51 -2.09
C ALA A 15 -2.24 -16.03 -0.96
N ALA A 16 -3.24 -16.81 -1.33
CA ALA A 16 -4.05 -17.55 -0.38
C ALA A 16 -3.56 -19.00 -0.32
N CYS A 17 -3.27 -19.49 0.89
CA CYS A 17 -3.02 -20.92 1.10
C CYS A 17 -4.29 -21.75 0.79
N PRO A 18 -4.12 -23.03 0.35
CA PRO A 18 -5.24 -23.94 0.15
C PRO A 18 -6.09 -24.14 1.41
N LEU A 19 -7.39 -24.35 1.24
CA LEU A 19 -8.24 -24.91 2.30
C LEU A 19 -8.19 -26.43 2.23
N LEU A 20 -7.92 -27.08 3.37
CA LEU A 20 -7.96 -28.54 3.45
C LEU A 20 -9.39 -29.07 3.58
N ILE A 21 -10.26 -28.36 4.32
CA ILE A 21 -11.69 -28.69 4.51
C ILE A 21 -12.47 -27.38 4.72
N GLY A 22 -13.67 -27.26 4.17
CA GLY A 22 -14.60 -26.14 4.41
C GLY A 22 -14.68 -25.10 3.29
N ILE A 23 -15.15 -23.89 3.61
CA ILE A 23 -15.44 -22.81 2.65
C ILE A 23 -14.76 -21.51 3.09
N LYS A 24 -14.08 -20.82 2.17
CA LYS A 24 -13.47 -19.51 2.38
C LYS A 24 -14.12 -18.49 1.46
N TRP A 25 -14.63 -17.42 2.05
CA TRP A 25 -15.10 -16.24 1.33
C TRP A 25 -14.06 -15.13 1.43
N ALA A 26 -13.80 -14.46 0.31
CA ALA A 26 -12.90 -13.32 0.25
C ALA A 26 -13.48 -12.27 -0.69
N ALA A 27 -13.32 -11.00 -0.34
CA ALA A 27 -13.67 -9.87 -1.18
C ALA A 27 -12.50 -8.89 -1.15
N ASN A 28 -11.93 -8.62 -2.33
CA ASN A 28 -10.80 -7.71 -2.46
C ASN A 28 -11.30 -6.36 -2.96
N LYS A 29 -10.89 -5.28 -2.30
CA LYS A 29 -11.11 -3.91 -2.79
C LYS A 29 -9.76 -3.28 -3.08
N TRP A 30 -9.63 -2.77 -4.29
CA TRP A 30 -8.40 -2.16 -4.77
C TRP A 30 -8.58 -0.65 -4.83
N PHE A 31 -7.56 0.06 -4.40
CA PHE A 31 -7.47 1.51 -4.51
C PHE A 31 -6.31 1.84 -5.44
N HIS A 32 -6.58 2.65 -6.45
CA HIS A 32 -5.56 3.13 -7.35
C HIS A 32 -4.87 4.36 -6.76
N GLU A 33 -3.61 4.56 -7.13
CA GLU A 33 -2.82 5.75 -6.76
C GLU A 33 -3.46 7.03 -7.32
N ARG A 34 -3.92 6.99 -8.59
CA ARG A 34 -4.58 8.12 -9.24
C ARG A 34 -5.87 8.50 -8.51
N GLY A 35 -6.04 9.79 -8.20
CA GLY A 35 -7.18 10.31 -7.45
C GLY A 35 -6.98 10.31 -5.93
N GLN A 36 -5.80 9.92 -5.44
CA GLN A 36 -5.44 10.00 -4.02
C GLN A 36 -4.58 11.22 -3.66
N GLU A 37 -4.23 12.08 -4.61
CA GLU A 37 -3.28 13.18 -4.42
C GLU A 37 -3.65 14.14 -3.26
N TRP A 38 -4.93 14.29 -2.96
CA TRP A 38 -5.43 15.15 -1.87
C TRP A 38 -5.51 14.43 -0.52
N ARG A 39 -5.63 13.09 -0.53
CA ARG A 39 -5.74 12.26 0.68
C ARG A 39 -4.39 11.72 1.13
N ARG A 40 -3.48 11.51 0.17
CA ARG A 40 -2.14 10.96 0.37
C ARG A 40 -1.19 11.69 -0.58
N ARG A 41 -0.69 12.84 -0.12
CA ARG A 41 0.19 13.71 -0.91
C ARG A 41 1.44 12.96 -1.38
N CYS A 42 1.87 13.19 -2.62
CA CYS A 42 3.10 12.63 -3.17
C CYS A 42 4.35 13.08 -2.38
N GLY A 43 5.47 12.38 -2.57
CA GLY A 43 6.75 12.78 -1.98
C GLY A 43 7.27 14.02 -2.68
N LEU A 44 8.04 14.84 -1.96
CA LEU A 44 8.75 15.96 -2.59
C LEU A 44 10.02 15.47 -3.30
N ASN A 45 10.56 14.33 -2.88
CA ASN A 45 11.67 13.65 -3.53
C ASN A 45 11.27 12.24 -3.97
N GLN A 46 11.91 11.77 -5.04
CA GLN A 46 11.69 10.43 -5.59
C GLN A 46 11.98 9.30 -4.58
N PHE A 47 12.91 9.54 -3.65
CA PHE A 47 13.35 8.56 -2.66
C PHE A 47 12.61 8.66 -1.32
N ASP A 48 11.60 9.55 -1.21
CA ASP A 48 10.81 9.66 0.01
C ASP A 48 10.03 8.36 0.24
N GLN A 49 10.22 7.76 1.42
CA GLN A 49 9.52 6.54 1.84
C GLN A 49 8.80 6.79 3.16
N GLU A 50 7.62 6.20 3.30
CA GLU A 50 6.86 6.20 4.55
C GLU A 50 7.35 5.04 5.44
N ARG A 51 7.59 5.29 6.73
CA ARG A 51 7.73 4.26 7.76
C ARG A 51 6.35 3.75 8.20
N TYR A 52 5.37 4.65 8.31
CA TYR A 52 3.97 4.33 8.54
C TYR A 52 3.06 5.20 7.67
N VAL A 53 1.85 4.71 7.40
CA VAL A 53 0.93 5.36 6.45
C VAL A 53 0.66 6.81 6.85
N GLY A 54 1.08 7.76 6.00
CA GLY A 54 0.81 9.20 6.18
C GLY A 54 1.80 9.96 7.07
N ASP A 55 2.97 9.39 7.37
CA ASP A 55 3.99 9.99 8.25
C ASP A 55 4.85 11.08 7.62
N LEU A 56 4.78 11.28 6.31
CA LEU A 56 5.60 12.28 5.63
C LEU A 56 5.16 13.70 5.99
N GLY A 57 5.97 14.33 6.85
CA GLY A 57 5.75 15.65 7.41
C GLY A 57 5.09 15.65 8.79
N ALA A 58 4.81 14.48 9.39
CA ALA A 58 4.43 14.38 10.79
C ALA A 58 5.70 14.36 11.67
N PRO A 59 5.67 14.94 12.89
CA PRO A 59 6.72 14.69 13.87
C PRO A 59 6.79 13.17 14.14
N GLU A 60 8.00 12.64 14.31
CA GLU A 60 8.14 11.27 14.81
C GLU A 60 7.42 11.14 16.17
N PRO A 61 6.73 10.02 16.42
CA PRO A 61 6.04 9.80 17.70
C PRO A 61 6.99 9.74 18.89
#